data_AF-A0A4S3KIW1-F1
#
_entry.id   AF-A0A4S3KIW1-F1
#
_cell.length_a   1.000
_cell.length_b   1.000
_cell.length_c   1.000
_cell.angle_alpha   90.00
_cell.angle_beta   90.00
_cell.angle_gamma   90.00
#
_symmetry.space_group_name_H-M   'P 1'
#
loop_
_entity.id
_entity.type
_entity.pdbx_description
1 polymer ?
#
loop_
_entity_poly.entity_id
_entity_poly.type
_entity_poly.pdbx_seq_one_letter_code
_entity_poly.pdbx_strand_id
1 'polypeptide(L)'
;MRYALVLILGIAIGALAMSQVGKILAARDAYPRGVMAVMQQHYGALRHGLDTGTCNAADNQNNLAWVARMSMQINPALNPHAADLRFDTYVSKLDARIAAAQAVAPADCPALRLAAQRIGAACSACHEVYR
;
A
#
# COMPACT_ATOMS: atom_id res chain seq x y z
N MET A 1 53.03 6.63 -11.99
CA MET A 1 52.42 7.58 -11.02
C MET A 1 51.15 8.22 -11.58
N ARG A 2 51.22 9.11 -12.59
CA ARG A 2 50.04 9.85 -13.11
C ARG A 2 48.84 8.98 -13.54
N TYR A 3 49.08 7.91 -14.28
CA TYR A 3 48.00 7.05 -14.79
C TYR A 3 47.36 6.17 -13.71
N ALA A 4 48.15 5.75 -12.71
CA ALA A 4 47.63 4.99 -11.57
C ALA A 4 46.71 5.85 -10.69
N LEU A 5 47.06 7.12 -10.49
CA LEU A 5 46.23 8.07 -9.74
C LEU A 5 44.90 8.35 -10.46
N VAL A 6 44.92 8.50 -11.78
CA VAL A 6 43.70 8.68 -12.60
C VAL A 6 42.81 7.43 -12.54
N LEU A 7 43.40 6.23 -12.56
CA LEU A 7 42.67 4.97 -12.45
C LEU A 7 41.98 4.84 -11.08
N ILE A 8 42.71 5.10 -9.99
CA ILE A 8 42.17 5.05 -8.62
C ILE A 8 41.04 6.07 -8.44
N LEU A 9 41.24 7.29 -8.95
CA LEU A 9 40.21 8.33 -8.90
C LEU A 9 38.96 7.92 -9.69
N GLY A 10 39.13 7.34 -10.88
CA GLY A 10 38.02 6.83 -11.70
C GLY A 10 37.24 5.72 -10.98
N ILE A 11 37.93 4.78 -10.33
CA ILE A 11 37.30 3.72 -9.55
C ILE A 11 36.55 4.30 -8.35
N ALA A 12 37.14 5.26 -7.63
CA ALA A 12 36.51 5.91 -6.50
C ALA A 12 35.21 6.65 -6.91
N ILE A 13 35.26 7.43 -8.00
CA ILE A 13 34.08 8.12 -8.53
C ILE A 13 33.03 7.11 -9.01
N GLY A 14 33.45 6.06 -9.72
CA GLY A 14 32.55 5.00 -10.19
C GLY A 14 31.83 4.28 -9.05
N ALA A 15 32.54 3.96 -7.96
CA ALA A 15 31.94 3.32 -6.78
C ALA A 15 30.91 4.23 -6.08
N LEU A 16 31.22 5.53 -5.94
CA LEU A 16 30.29 6.51 -5.39
C LEU A 16 29.04 6.64 -6.26
N ALA A 17 29.20 6.73 -7.59
CA ALA A 17 28.08 6.80 -8.53
C ALA A 17 27.20 5.54 -8.47
N MET A 18 27.81 4.35 -8.46
CA MET A 18 27.09 3.07 -8.43
C MET A 18 26.23 2.93 -7.17
N SER A 19 26.72 3.40 -6.02
CA SER A 19 25.97 3.35 -4.75
C SER A 19 24.66 4.16 -4.78
N GLN A 20 24.55 5.15 -5.68
CA GLN A 20 23.38 6.01 -5.81
C GLN A 20 22.33 5.44 -6.77
N VAL A 21 22.72 4.57 -7.70
CA VAL A 21 21.81 3.96 -8.69
C VAL A 21 20.68 3.20 -8.00
N GLY A 22 21.00 2.41 -6.96
CA GLY A 22 19.99 1.67 -6.21
C GLY A 22 18.96 2.60 -5.54
N LYS A 23 19.39 3.75 -5.01
CA LYS A 23 18.49 4.74 -4.41
C LYS A 23 17.57 5.39 -5.43
N ILE A 24 18.09 5.71 -6.62
CA ILE A 24 17.32 6.30 -7.72
C ILE A 24 16.27 5.32 -8.25
N LEU A 25 16.64 4.05 -8.42
CA LEU A 25 15.72 3.01 -8.85
C LEU A 25 14.61 2.79 -7.81
N ALA A 26 14.96 2.72 -6.53
CA ALA A 26 13.99 2.59 -5.44
C ALA A 26 13.09 3.83 -5.27
N ALA A 27 13.51 5.00 -5.76
CA ALA A 27 12.67 6.20 -5.72
C ALA A 27 11.55 6.17 -6.77
N ARG A 28 11.70 5.41 -7.87
CA ARG A 28 10.71 5.37 -8.96
C ARG A 28 9.37 4.76 -8.53
N ASP A 29 9.39 3.84 -7.58
CA ASP A 29 8.22 3.11 -7.08
C ASP A 29 7.93 3.37 -5.59
N ALA A 30 8.64 4.33 -4.98
CA ALA A 30 8.54 4.63 -3.56
C ALA A 30 7.11 5.02 -3.16
N TYR A 31 6.43 5.82 -3.98
CA TYR A 31 5.07 6.25 -3.70
C TYR A 31 4.04 5.10 -3.78
N PRO A 32 3.94 4.32 -4.88
CA PRO A 32 3.11 3.11 -4.94
C PRO A 32 3.34 2.13 -3.80
N ARG A 33 4.62 1.83 -3.49
CA ARG A 33 4.96 0.94 -2.37
C ARG A 33 4.55 1.52 -1.03
N GLY A 34 4.74 2.82 -0.82
CA GLY A 34 4.33 3.52 0.39
C GLY A 34 2.83 3.47 0.64
N VAL A 35 2.02 3.74 -0.40
CA VAL A 35 0.55 3.66 -0.32
C VAL A 35 0.12 2.26 0.13
N MET A 36 0.65 1.22 -0.53
CA MET A 36 0.29 -0.17 -0.20
C MET A 36 0.80 -0.60 1.18
N ALA A 37 2.01 -0.18 1.58
CA ALA A 37 2.56 -0.53 2.89
C ALA A 37 1.74 0.07 4.04
N VAL A 38 1.35 1.35 3.95
CA VAL A 38 0.52 1.99 4.98
C VAL A 38 -0.89 1.39 4.99
N MET A 39 -1.48 1.14 3.82
CA MET A 39 -2.78 0.48 3.73
C MET A 39 -2.75 -0.92 4.37
N GLN A 40 -1.71 -1.70 4.09
CA GLN A 40 -1.50 -3.03 4.66
C GLN A 40 -1.32 -2.98 6.18
N GLN A 41 -0.60 -1.99 6.71
CA GLN A 41 -0.42 -1.83 8.15
C GLN A 41 -1.76 -1.69 8.87
N HIS A 42 -2.62 -0.78 8.40
CA HIS A 42 -3.91 -0.53 9.05
C HIS A 42 -4.93 -1.65 8.81
N TYR A 43 -4.95 -2.24 7.61
CA TYR A 43 -5.77 -3.44 7.37
C TYR A 43 -5.28 -4.63 8.21
N GLY A 44 -3.97 -4.77 8.38
CA GLY A 44 -3.35 -5.78 9.25
C GLY A 44 -3.74 -5.60 10.71
N ALA A 45 -3.84 -4.37 11.21
CA ALA A 45 -4.32 -4.09 12.56
C ALA A 45 -5.77 -4.53 12.78
N LEU A 46 -6.66 -4.33 11.79
CA LEU A 46 -8.03 -4.85 11.84
C LEU A 46 -8.05 -6.38 11.94
N ARG A 47 -7.22 -7.07 11.15
CA ARG A 47 -7.09 -8.54 11.21
C ARG A 47 -6.52 -9.00 12.53
N HIS A 48 -5.50 -8.33 13.04
CA HIS A 48 -4.91 -8.63 14.33
C HIS A 48 -5.96 -8.53 15.45
N GLY A 49 -6.80 -7.50 15.46
CA GLY A 49 -7.91 -7.38 16.39
C GLY A 49 -8.92 -8.54 16.32
N LEU A 50 -9.14 -9.12 15.12
CA LEU A 50 -9.95 -10.34 14.98
C LEU A 50 -9.25 -11.57 15.56
N ASP A 51 -7.95 -11.70 15.31
CA ASP A 51 -7.16 -12.85 15.75
C ASP A 51 -7.01 -12.89 17.29
N THR A 52 -6.92 -11.72 17.92
CA THR A 52 -6.82 -11.56 19.39
C THR A 52 -8.17 -11.42 20.08
N GLY A 53 -9.26 -11.23 19.32
CA GLY A 53 -10.58 -10.91 19.87
C GLY A 53 -10.72 -9.49 20.43
N THR A 54 -9.74 -8.61 20.22
CA THR A 54 -9.74 -7.21 20.71
C THR A 54 -10.33 -6.25 19.69
N CYS A 55 -11.61 -6.42 19.33
CA CYS A 55 -12.29 -5.65 18.29
C CYS A 55 -12.90 -4.35 18.84
N ASN A 56 -12.05 -3.45 19.36
CA ASN A 56 -12.50 -2.17 19.90
C ASN A 56 -13.06 -1.24 18.79
N ALA A 57 -14.24 -0.67 19.02
CA ALA A 57 -14.91 0.20 18.05
C ALA A 57 -14.06 1.40 17.58
N ALA A 58 -13.38 2.08 18.49
CA ALA A 58 -12.56 3.25 18.16
C ALA A 58 -11.34 2.87 17.32
N ASP A 59 -10.67 1.77 17.68
CA ASP A 59 -9.53 1.25 16.92
C ASP A 59 -9.96 0.79 15.52
N ASN A 60 -11.10 0.11 15.41
CA ASN A 60 -11.66 -0.33 14.14
C ASN A 60 -11.97 0.86 13.22
N GLN A 61 -12.64 1.88 13.74
CA GLN A 61 -12.97 3.09 12.99
C GLN A 61 -11.71 3.83 12.53
N ASN A 62 -10.72 3.99 13.42
CA ASN A 62 -9.47 4.65 13.09
C ASN A 62 -8.69 3.91 11.98
N ASN A 63 -8.56 2.59 12.10
CA ASN A 63 -7.88 1.79 11.08
C ASN A 63 -8.65 1.77 9.75
N LEU A 64 -9.98 1.68 9.76
CA LEU A 64 -10.80 1.81 8.54
C LEU A 64 -10.64 3.19 7.88
N ALA A 65 -10.57 4.27 8.65
CA ALA A 65 -10.33 5.62 8.12
C ALA A 65 -8.97 5.74 7.44
N TRP A 66 -7.93 5.09 7.97
CA TRP A 66 -6.62 5.02 7.30
C TRP A 66 -6.67 4.19 6.01
N VAL A 67 -7.32 3.04 6.03
CA VAL A 67 -7.52 2.21 4.82
C VAL A 67 -8.26 3.01 3.75
N ALA A 68 -9.33 3.74 4.11
CA ALA A 68 -10.05 4.62 3.19
C ALA A 68 -9.15 5.71 2.61
N ARG A 69 -8.37 6.41 3.45
CA ARG A 69 -7.44 7.46 2.99
C ARG A 69 -6.41 6.92 2.01
N MET A 70 -5.86 5.74 2.25
CA MET A 70 -4.89 5.12 1.33
C MET A 70 -5.56 4.61 0.05
N SER A 71 -6.81 4.15 0.11
CA SER A 71 -7.57 3.73 -1.07
C SER A 71 -7.68 4.86 -2.12
N MET A 72 -7.93 6.09 -1.67
CA MET A 72 -7.96 7.26 -2.55
C MET A 72 -6.61 7.59 -3.22
N GLN A 73 -5.51 7.02 -2.72
CA GLN A 73 -4.16 7.22 -3.28
C GLN A 73 -3.79 6.12 -4.29
N ILE A 74 -4.59 5.06 -4.42
CA ILE A 74 -4.28 3.93 -5.30
C ILE A 74 -4.23 4.38 -6.76
N ASN A 75 -5.25 5.06 -7.27
CA ASN A 75 -5.25 5.54 -8.65
C ASN A 75 -4.12 6.57 -8.93
N PRO A 76 -3.95 7.63 -8.11
CA PRO A 76 -2.83 8.55 -8.28
C PRO A 76 -1.45 7.89 -8.25
N ALA A 77 -1.27 6.81 -7.49
CA ALA A 77 0.01 6.13 -7.39
C ALA A 77 0.23 5.07 -8.47
N LEU A 78 -0.78 4.23 -8.77
CA LEU A 78 -0.64 3.05 -9.62
C LEU A 78 -1.23 3.21 -11.04
N ASN A 79 -2.19 4.12 -11.22
CA ASN A 79 -2.80 4.42 -12.52
C ASN A 79 -2.86 5.95 -12.79
N PRO A 80 -1.73 6.69 -12.66
CA PRO A 80 -1.71 8.16 -12.66
C PRO A 80 -2.21 8.81 -13.95
N HIS A 81 -2.23 8.07 -15.06
CA HIS A 81 -2.67 8.55 -16.36
C HIS A 81 -4.01 7.94 -16.81
N ALA A 82 -4.73 7.24 -15.92
CA ALA A 82 -5.99 6.55 -16.20
C ALA A 82 -5.92 5.68 -17.46
N ALA A 83 -4.79 5.00 -17.67
CA ALA A 83 -4.54 4.20 -18.87
C ALA A 83 -5.29 2.86 -18.83
N ASP A 84 -5.62 2.37 -17.64
CA ASP A 84 -6.32 1.10 -17.44
C ASP A 84 -7.66 1.30 -16.70
N LEU A 85 -8.77 1.34 -17.46
CA LEU A 85 -10.12 1.45 -16.90
C LEU A 85 -10.57 0.20 -16.14
N ARG A 86 -9.96 -0.96 -16.45
CA ARG A 86 -10.24 -2.20 -15.73
C ARG A 86 -9.65 -2.11 -14.33
N PHE A 87 -8.45 -1.54 -14.18
CA PHE A 87 -7.85 -1.24 -12.88
C PHE A 87 -8.77 -0.36 -12.02
N ASP A 88 -9.29 0.74 -12.60
CA ASP A 88 -10.22 1.65 -11.91
C ASP A 88 -11.49 0.96 -11.39
N THR A 89 -11.96 -0.07 -12.11
CA THR A 89 -13.08 -0.89 -11.68
C THR A 89 -12.77 -1.69 -10.41
N TYR A 90 -11.54 -2.21 -10.26
CA TYR A 90 -11.13 -2.88 -9.02
C TYR A 90 -11.00 -1.90 -7.85
N VAL A 91 -10.44 -0.72 -8.10
CA VAL A 91 -10.32 0.34 -7.07
C VAL A 91 -11.70 0.80 -6.61
N SER A 92 -12.63 1.06 -7.53
CA SER A 92 -14.00 1.45 -7.20
C SER A 92 -14.74 0.39 -6.37
N LYS A 93 -14.51 -0.90 -6.68
CA LYS A 93 -15.06 -2.01 -5.87
C LYS A 93 -14.49 -2.02 -4.46
N LEU A 94 -13.19 -1.78 -4.30
CA LEU A 94 -12.55 -1.67 -2.99
C LEU A 94 -13.12 -0.49 -2.18
N ASP A 95 -13.20 0.69 -2.79
CA ASP A 95 -13.80 1.89 -2.18
C ASP A 95 -15.22 1.63 -1.69
N ALA A 96 -16.04 0.96 -2.50
CA ALA A 96 -17.40 0.59 -2.10
C ALA A 96 -17.44 -0.34 -0.88
N ARG A 97 -16.49 -1.29 -0.76
CA ARG A 97 -16.41 -2.18 0.42
C ARG A 97 -15.94 -1.43 1.67
N ILE A 98 -15.00 -0.51 1.51
CA ILE A 98 -14.51 0.32 2.61
C ILE A 98 -15.62 1.27 3.10
N ALA A 99 -16.30 1.95 2.19
CA ALA A 99 -17.42 2.83 2.53
C ALA A 99 -18.55 2.08 3.26
N ALA A 100 -18.90 0.88 2.78
CA ALA A 100 -19.88 0.03 3.46
C ALA A 100 -19.41 -0.39 4.88
N ALA A 101 -18.12 -0.68 5.07
CA ALA A 101 -17.57 -0.98 6.39
C ALA A 101 -17.62 0.25 7.32
N GLN A 102 -17.26 1.43 6.83
CA GLN A 102 -17.31 2.67 7.61
C GLN A 102 -18.73 3.03 8.02
N ALA A 103 -19.72 2.84 7.14
CA ALA A 103 -21.13 3.10 7.43
C ALA A 103 -21.69 2.19 8.55
N VAL A 104 -21.20 0.95 8.64
CA VAL A 104 -21.60 -0.01 9.69
C VAL A 104 -20.89 0.27 11.02
N ALA A 105 -19.75 0.97 11.01
CA ALA A 105 -18.95 1.31 12.18
C ALA A 105 -18.73 0.11 13.14
N PRO A 106 -17.97 -0.93 12.72
CA PRO A 106 -17.91 -2.21 13.41
C PRO A 106 -17.45 -2.07 14.86
N ALA A 107 -18.35 -2.32 15.80
CA ALA A 107 -18.11 -2.18 17.23
C ALA A 107 -17.80 -3.52 17.93
N ASP A 108 -17.86 -4.63 17.19
CA ASP A 108 -17.58 -5.98 17.69
C ASP A 108 -16.86 -6.84 16.64
N CYS A 109 -16.39 -8.02 17.07
CA CYS A 109 -15.65 -8.93 16.20
C CYS A 109 -16.49 -9.54 15.06
N PRO A 110 -17.76 -9.95 15.25
CA PRO A 110 -18.59 -10.40 14.14
C PRO A 110 -18.75 -9.37 13.02
N ALA A 111 -19.07 -8.12 13.37
CA ALA A 111 -19.21 -7.03 12.39
C ALA A 111 -17.87 -6.73 11.71
N LEU A 112 -16.78 -6.68 12.49
CA LEU A 112 -15.44 -6.45 11.96
C LEU A 112 -15.01 -7.57 11.00
N ARG A 113 -15.33 -8.83 11.32
CA ARG A 113 -15.00 -9.99 10.49
C ARG A 113 -15.65 -9.90 9.12
N LEU A 114 -16.93 -9.54 9.07
CA LEU A 114 -17.65 -9.36 7.82
C LEU A 114 -17.06 -8.21 6.98
N ALA A 115 -16.75 -7.08 7.62
CA ALA A 115 -16.11 -5.94 6.96
C ALA A 115 -14.73 -6.32 6.40
N ALA A 116 -13.86 -6.92 7.22
CA ALA A 116 -12.52 -7.34 6.83
C ALA A 116 -12.55 -8.36 5.68
N GLN A 117 -13.44 -9.36 5.72
CA GLN A 117 -13.58 -10.33 4.64
C GLN A 117 -13.95 -9.68 3.31
N ARG A 118 -14.91 -8.74 3.30
CA ARG A 118 -15.33 -8.04 2.08
C ARG A 118 -14.23 -7.17 1.50
N ILE A 119 -13.51 -6.44 2.35
CA ILE A 119 -12.36 -5.63 1.93
C ILE A 119 -11.24 -6.54 1.40
N GLY A 120 -10.88 -7.60 2.13
CA GLY A 120 -9.86 -8.56 1.74
C GLY A 120 -10.14 -9.27 0.41
N ALA A 121 -11.40 -9.59 0.13
CA ALA A 121 -11.81 -10.13 -1.16
C ALA A 121 -11.58 -9.12 -2.30
N ALA A 122 -11.88 -7.84 -2.09
CA ALA A 122 -11.60 -6.80 -3.08
C ALA A 122 -10.08 -6.59 -3.28
N CYS A 123 -9.29 -6.63 -2.21
CA CYS A 123 -7.83 -6.61 -2.30
C CYS A 123 -7.30 -7.78 -3.13
N SER A 124 -7.78 -9.00 -2.86
CA SER A 124 -7.34 -10.22 -3.54
C SER A 124 -7.69 -10.18 -5.03
N ALA A 125 -8.93 -9.78 -5.37
CA ALA A 125 -9.38 -9.69 -6.75
C ALA A 125 -8.55 -8.71 -7.61
N CYS A 126 -8.06 -7.62 -7.03
CA CYS A 126 -7.15 -6.71 -7.71
C CYS A 126 -5.74 -7.34 -7.84
N HIS A 127 -5.20 -7.88 -6.75
CA HIS A 127 -3.85 -8.44 -6.73
C HIS A 127 -3.68 -9.68 -7.60
N GLU A 128 -4.72 -10.50 -7.79
CA GLU A 128 -4.67 -11.63 -8.73
C GLU A 128 -4.35 -11.21 -10.18
N VAL A 129 -4.62 -9.95 -10.54
CA VAL A 129 -4.42 -9.42 -11.89
C VAL A 129 -3.17 -8.55 -11.98
N TYR A 130 -2.87 -7.76 -10.94
CA TYR A 130 -1.86 -6.69 -11.01
C TYR A 130 -0.63 -6.88 -10.09
N ARG A 131 -0.53 -8.00 -9.36
CA ARG A 131 0.60 -8.28 -8.46
C ARG A 131 1.22 -9.64 -8.74
#